data_AF-A0A351NUR4-F1
#
_entry.id   AF-A0A351NUR4-F1
#
_cell.length_a   1.000
_cell.length_b   1.000
_cell.length_c   1.000
_cell.angle_alpha   90.00
_cell.angle_beta   90.00
_cell.angle_gamma   90.00
#
_symmetry.space_group_name_H-M   'P 1'
#
loop_
_entity.id
_entity.type
_entity.pdbx_description
1 polymer ?
#
loop_
_entity_poly.entity_id
_entity_poly.type
_entity_poly.pdbx_seq_one_letter_code
_entity_poly.pdbx_strand_id
1 'polypeptide(L)'
;MQPRFAQKTNCNKYFNSIDINKLFKQPELARTLKPVALHGADNFYRGKTAKLIIDEMQRSGGLISIEDVHQYKALWRDPKRVKWQNYEIISAPPPRSDGFAIVQLLKMNDYLADQFADTEPQFCTIY
;
A
#
# COMPACT_ATOMS: atom_id res chain seq x y z
N MET A 1 -12.91 -10.00 13.56
CA MET A 1 -11.66 -10.46 12.94
C MET A 1 -11.85 -11.90 12.48
N GLN A 2 -11.46 -12.27 11.26
CA GLN A 2 -11.60 -13.66 10.79
C GLN A 2 -10.86 -14.65 11.72
N PRO A 3 -11.39 -15.86 11.98
CA PRO A 3 -10.81 -16.81 12.94
C PRO A 3 -9.35 -17.19 12.66
N ARG A 4 -8.94 -17.12 11.38
CA ARG A 4 -7.59 -17.50 10.90
C ARG A 4 -6.44 -16.71 11.55
N PHE A 5 -6.69 -15.48 11.98
CA PHE A 5 -5.66 -14.57 12.52
C PHE A 5 -5.84 -14.23 14.00
N ALA A 6 -6.93 -14.72 14.60
CA ALA A 6 -7.16 -14.56 16.03
C ALA A 6 -5.98 -15.18 16.79
N GLN A 7 -5.43 -14.44 17.76
CA GLN A 7 -4.28 -14.80 18.60
C GLN A 7 -2.91 -14.95 17.91
N LYS A 8 -2.83 -14.97 16.57
CA LYS A 8 -1.55 -14.97 15.84
C LYS A 8 -0.94 -13.57 15.71
N THR A 9 -1.79 -12.54 15.65
CA THR A 9 -1.37 -11.15 15.47
C THR A 9 -1.47 -10.34 16.76
N ASN A 10 -0.74 -9.24 16.84
CA ASN A 10 -0.75 -8.31 17.96
C ASN A 10 -1.79 -7.17 17.82
N CYS A 11 -2.70 -7.24 16.83
CA CYS A 11 -3.62 -6.16 16.52
C CYS A 11 -4.53 -5.78 17.71
N ASN A 12 -5.11 -6.77 18.40
CA ASN A 12 -5.95 -6.51 19.58
C ASN A 12 -5.16 -5.84 20.72
N LYS A 13 -3.87 -6.12 20.86
CA LYS A 13 -3.03 -5.49 21.88
C LYS A 13 -2.86 -3.99 21.61
N TYR A 14 -2.67 -3.61 20.35
CA TYR A 14 -2.30 -2.22 20.00
C TYR A 14 -3.47 -1.34 19.56
N PHE A 15 -4.57 -1.93 19.05
CA PHE A 15 -5.63 -1.19 18.38
C PHE A 15 -7.04 -1.41 18.97
N ASN A 16 -7.22 -2.33 19.92
CA ASN A 16 -8.54 -2.60 20.51
C ASN A 16 -9.08 -1.45 21.38
N SER A 17 -8.22 -0.50 21.78
CA SER A 17 -8.59 0.66 22.60
C SER A 17 -8.92 1.92 21.78
N ILE A 18 -9.01 1.81 20.45
CA ILE A 18 -9.42 2.94 19.61
C ILE A 18 -10.86 3.33 19.93
N ASP A 19 -11.08 4.62 20.14
CA ASP A 19 -12.37 5.23 20.45
C ASP A 19 -12.51 6.50 19.61
N ILE A 20 -13.64 6.64 18.92
CA ILE A 20 -13.91 7.75 17.98
C ILE A 20 -13.89 9.13 18.66
N ASN A 21 -14.05 9.18 19.99
CA ASN A 21 -14.09 10.41 20.77
C ASN A 21 -12.78 10.67 21.53
N LYS A 22 -11.74 9.85 21.33
CA LYS A 22 -10.47 9.99 22.05
C LYS A 22 -9.27 10.07 21.11
N LEU A 23 -8.27 10.84 21.52
CA LEU A 23 -7.00 10.90 20.82
C LEU A 23 -6.25 9.56 20.97
N PHE A 24 -6.07 8.86 19.86
CA PHE A 24 -5.27 7.64 19.79
C PHE A 24 -3.77 7.99 19.72
N LYS A 25 -2.97 7.47 20.65
CA LYS A 25 -1.52 7.70 20.71
C LYS A 25 -0.76 6.39 20.58
N GLN A 26 0.28 6.38 19.76
CA GLN A 26 1.14 5.21 19.52
C GLN A 26 2.59 5.49 19.94
N PRO A 27 2.90 5.52 21.24
CA PRO A 27 4.22 5.90 21.73
C PRO A 27 5.33 4.94 21.27
N GLU A 28 5.03 3.65 21.11
CA GLU A 28 5.99 2.68 20.57
C GLU A 28 6.31 2.95 19.10
N LEU A 29 5.30 3.22 18.27
CA LEU A 29 5.51 3.63 16.89
C LEU A 29 6.34 4.91 16.79
N ALA A 30 6.09 5.89 17.68
CA ALA A 30 6.90 7.10 17.74
C ALA A 30 8.37 6.81 18.06
N ARG A 31 8.66 5.83 18.94
CA ARG A 31 10.06 5.39 19.20
C ARG A 31 10.68 4.69 18.00
N THR A 32 9.90 4.04 17.15
CA THR A 32 10.37 3.42 15.90
C THR A 32 10.64 4.46 14.81
N LEU A 33 9.78 5.48 14.67
CA LEU A 33 9.91 6.50 13.60
C LEU A 33 10.99 7.55 13.89
N LYS A 34 11.27 7.85 15.16
CA LYS A 34 12.30 8.84 15.54
C LYS A 34 13.70 8.51 14.95
N PRO A 35 14.24 7.29 15.12
CA PRO A 35 15.51 6.90 14.48
C PRO A 35 15.46 6.95 12.96
N VAL A 36 14.33 6.60 12.33
CA VAL A 36 14.19 6.65 10.86
C VAL A 36 14.29 8.09 10.35
N ALA A 37 13.70 9.04 11.05
CA ALA A 37 13.81 10.45 10.73
C ALA A 37 15.25 11.00 10.90
N LEU A 38 15.99 10.51 11.91
CA LEU A 38 17.34 10.99 12.23
C LEU A 38 18.46 10.29 11.44
N HIS A 39 18.28 9.02 11.09
CA HIS A 39 19.33 8.16 10.54
C HIS A 39 18.95 7.50 9.22
N GLY A 40 17.78 7.82 8.68
CA GLY A 40 17.27 7.26 7.44
C GLY A 40 16.72 5.84 7.58
N ALA A 41 16.30 5.28 6.44
CA ALA A 41 15.60 4.00 6.38
C ALA A 41 16.49 2.81 6.74
N ASP A 42 17.81 2.90 6.59
CA ASP A 42 18.74 1.81 6.92
C ASP A 42 18.62 1.38 8.38
N ASN A 43 18.31 2.30 9.30
CA ASN A 43 18.08 1.97 10.70
C ASN A 43 16.85 1.06 10.90
N PHE A 44 15.83 1.21 10.04
CA PHE A 44 14.65 0.34 10.04
C PHE A 44 15.01 -1.08 9.60
N TYR A 45 15.77 -1.21 8.51
CA TYR A 45 16.09 -2.51 7.90
C TYR A 45 17.24 -3.24 8.56
N ARG A 46 18.17 -2.56 9.23
CA ARG A 46 19.40 -3.17 9.81
C ARG A 46 19.53 -2.97 11.33
N GLY A 47 18.67 -2.16 11.93
CA GLY A 47 18.75 -1.79 13.34
C GLY A 47 17.82 -2.59 14.24
N LYS A 48 17.45 -1.96 15.37
CA LYS A 48 16.56 -2.56 16.38
C LYS A 48 15.21 -2.99 15.80
N THR A 49 14.66 -2.21 14.86
CA THR A 49 13.35 -2.49 14.27
C THR A 49 13.35 -3.79 13.46
N ALA A 50 14.40 -4.04 12.68
CA ALA A 50 14.57 -5.29 11.95
C ALA A 50 14.56 -6.50 12.90
N LYS A 51 15.30 -6.41 14.01
CA LYS A 51 15.29 -7.47 15.04
C LYS A 51 13.88 -7.71 15.60
N LEU A 52 13.16 -6.65 15.95
CA LEU A 52 11.78 -6.76 16.47
C LEU A 52 10.82 -7.38 15.46
N ILE A 53 11.02 -7.12 14.16
CA ILE A 53 10.24 -7.77 13.09
C ILE A 53 10.52 -9.27 13.08
N ILE A 54 11.78 -9.69 13.13
CA ILE A 54 12.14 -11.12 13.10
C ILE A 54 11.67 -11.86 14.36
N ASP A 55 11.81 -11.25 15.53
CA ASP A 55 11.29 -11.81 16.79
C ASP A 55 9.76 -12.05 16.68
N GLU A 56 9.01 -11.13 16.06
CA GLU A 56 7.57 -11.28 15.82
C GLU A 56 7.26 -12.33 14.75
N MET A 57 8.07 -12.44 13.69
CA MET A 57 7.93 -13.50 12.68
C MET A 57 8.12 -14.88 13.31
N GLN A 58 9.15 -15.06 14.14
CA GLN A 58 9.39 -16.31 14.87
C GLN A 58 8.23 -16.63 15.81
N ARG A 59 7.73 -15.65 16.56
CA ARG A 59 6.60 -15.82 17.49
C ARG A 59 5.30 -16.21 16.78
N SER A 60 5.05 -15.65 15.60
CA SER A 60 3.78 -15.83 14.87
C SER A 60 3.80 -16.95 13.81
N GLY A 61 4.97 -17.56 13.57
CA GLY A 61 5.17 -18.53 12.48
C GLY A 61 5.19 -17.88 11.09
N GLY A 62 5.67 -16.64 11.02
CA GLY A 62 5.86 -15.87 9.78
C GLY A 62 7.04 -16.35 8.94
N LEU A 63 7.11 -15.86 7.70
CA LEU A 63 8.06 -16.35 6.69
C LEU A 63 9.24 -15.40 6.43
N ILE A 64 9.19 -14.17 6.94
CA ILE A 64 10.19 -13.15 6.65
C ILE A 64 11.45 -13.44 7.49
N SER A 65 12.58 -13.63 6.81
CA SER A 65 13.91 -13.81 7.39
C SER A 65 14.65 -12.47 7.57
N ILE A 66 15.75 -12.48 8.33
CA ILE A 66 16.58 -11.27 8.47
C ILE A 66 17.23 -10.89 7.13
N GLU A 67 17.55 -11.89 6.30
CA GLU A 67 18.06 -11.71 4.95
C GLU A 67 17.04 -10.97 4.06
N ASP A 68 15.75 -11.34 4.12
CA ASP A 68 14.69 -10.66 3.36
C ASP A 68 14.61 -9.16 3.72
N VAL A 69 14.70 -8.85 5.03
CA VAL A 69 14.66 -7.46 5.51
C VAL A 69 15.91 -6.70 5.05
N HIS A 70 17.09 -7.31 5.10
CA HIS A 70 18.36 -6.69 4.70
C HIS A 70 18.51 -6.49 3.19
N GLN A 71 17.89 -7.36 2.39
CA GLN A 71 18.00 -7.35 0.94
C GLN A 71 16.93 -6.49 0.27
N TYR A 72 15.92 -6.04 1.01
CA TYR A 72 14.87 -5.17 0.48
C TYR A 72 15.46 -3.90 -0.14
N LYS A 73 15.04 -3.60 -1.38
CA LYS A 73 15.39 -2.39 -2.10
C LYS A 73 14.17 -1.82 -2.80
N ALA A 74 13.93 -0.53 -2.60
CA ALA A 74 13.00 0.21 -3.44
C ALA A 74 13.59 0.32 -4.85
N LEU A 75 12.77 0.02 -5.86
CA LEU A 75 13.18 0.11 -7.25
C LEU A 75 12.52 1.33 -7.88
N TRP A 76 13.34 2.25 -8.39
CA TRP A 76 12.87 3.28 -9.31
C TRP A 76 12.48 2.62 -10.62
N ARG A 77 11.32 3.01 -11.14
CA ARG A 77 10.80 2.51 -12.41
C ARG A 77 10.24 3.68 -13.20
N ASP A 78 10.49 3.66 -14.50
CA ASP A 78 9.90 4.67 -15.37
C ASP A 78 8.38 4.58 -15.31
N PRO A 79 7.70 5.73 -15.16
CA PRO A 79 6.25 5.73 -15.17
C PRO A 79 5.75 5.30 -16.54
N LYS A 80 4.60 4.64 -16.58
CA LYS A 80 3.94 4.35 -17.86
C LYS A 80 3.31 5.64 -18.36
N ARG A 81 3.71 6.07 -19.56
CA ARG A 81 3.13 7.21 -20.26
C ARG A 81 2.25 6.73 -21.38
N VAL A 82 1.03 7.22 -21.45
CA VAL A 82 0.09 6.92 -22.53
C VAL A 82 -0.60 8.20 -22.98
N LYS A 83 -0.62 8.43 -24.29
CA LYS A 83 -1.42 9.52 -24.87
C LYS A 83 -2.88 9.07 -24.99
N TRP A 84 -3.78 9.96 -24.59
CA TRP A 84 -5.22 9.81 -24.76
C TRP A 84 -5.80 11.18 -25.09
N GLN A 85 -6.40 11.32 -26.27
CA GLN A 85 -6.80 12.59 -26.86
C GLN A 85 -5.65 13.63 -26.80
N ASN A 86 -5.89 14.81 -26.23
CA ASN A 86 -4.90 15.88 -26.07
C ASN A 86 -4.10 15.80 -24.77
N TYR A 87 -4.21 14.71 -24.01
CA TYR A 87 -3.58 14.53 -22.70
C TYR A 87 -2.51 13.43 -22.70
N GLU A 88 -1.54 13.58 -21.79
CA GLU A 88 -0.62 12.50 -21.40
C GLU A 88 -1.04 11.97 -20.01
N ILE A 89 -1.36 10.68 -19.97
CA ILE A 89 -1.62 9.94 -18.73
C ILE A 89 -0.30 9.35 -18.24
N ILE A 90 0.10 9.73 -17.02
CA ILE A 90 1.29 9.22 -16.34
C ILE A 90 0.81 8.31 -15.21
N SER A 91 1.12 7.02 -15.29
CA SER A 91 0.64 6.03 -14.33
C SER A 91 1.73 5.08 -13.82
N ALA A 92 1.42 4.32 -12.78
CA ALA A 92 2.34 3.37 -12.21
C ALA A 92 2.68 2.26 -13.21
N PRO A 93 3.96 1.86 -13.34
CA PRO A 93 4.33 0.73 -14.16
C PRO A 93 3.93 -0.60 -13.49
N PRO A 94 3.90 -1.71 -14.25
CA PRO A 94 3.77 -3.06 -13.68
C PRO A 94 4.73 -3.27 -12.49
N PRO A 95 4.31 -4.01 -11.45
CA PRO A 95 3.18 -4.93 -11.36
C PRO A 95 1.85 -4.30 -10.94
N ARG A 96 1.76 -2.97 -10.82
CA ARG A 96 0.49 -2.32 -10.47
C ARG A 96 -0.45 -2.34 -11.68
N SER A 97 -1.70 -2.77 -11.48
CA SER A 97 -2.69 -2.95 -12.54
C SER A 97 -3.51 -1.69 -12.85
N ASP A 98 -3.57 -0.76 -11.90
CA ASP A 98 -4.32 0.50 -11.97
C ASP A 98 -3.96 1.34 -13.21
N GLY A 99 -2.66 1.49 -13.47
CA GLY A 99 -2.17 2.31 -14.56
C GLY A 99 -2.53 1.81 -15.96
N PHE A 100 -2.69 0.50 -16.12
CA PHE A 100 -3.12 -0.11 -17.38
C PHE A 100 -4.65 -0.15 -17.49
N ALA A 101 -5.34 -0.47 -16.39
CA ALA A 101 -6.79 -0.56 -16.35
C ALA A 101 -7.47 0.76 -16.74
N ILE A 102 -7.00 1.90 -16.21
CA ILE A 102 -7.58 3.22 -16.52
C ILE A 102 -7.41 3.56 -18.00
N VAL A 103 -6.22 3.34 -18.55
CA VAL A 103 -5.94 3.59 -19.97
C VAL A 103 -6.81 2.71 -20.86
N GLN A 104 -6.98 1.44 -20.49
CA GLN A 104 -7.81 0.50 -21.22
C GLN A 104 -9.28 0.96 -21.22
N LEU A 105 -9.81 1.35 -20.06
CA LEU A 105 -11.18 1.86 -19.92
C LEU A 105 -11.40 3.11 -20.78
N LEU A 106 -10.48 4.08 -20.74
CA LEU A 106 -10.59 5.32 -21.54
C LEU A 106 -10.55 5.04 -23.04
N LYS A 107 -9.67 4.14 -23.50
CA LYS A 107 -9.60 3.77 -24.91
C LYS A 107 -10.79 2.95 -25.38
N MET A 108 -11.32 2.08 -24.52
CA MET A 108 -12.54 1.34 -24.82
C MET A 108 -13.73 2.29 -24.91
N ASN A 109 -13.83 3.28 -24.00
CA ASN A 109 -14.85 4.30 -24.07
C ASN A 109 -14.81 5.08 -25.38
N ASP A 110 -13.62 5.54 -25.82
CA ASP A 110 -13.47 6.21 -27.12
C ASP A 110 -13.82 5.30 -28.30
N TYR A 111 -13.35 4.05 -28.27
CA TYR A 111 -13.58 3.08 -29.36
C TYR A 111 -15.06 2.69 -29.50
N LEU A 112 -15.79 2.66 -28.39
CA LEU A 112 -17.20 2.27 -28.35
C LEU A 112 -18.14 3.49 -28.28
N ALA A 113 -17.63 4.72 -28.47
CA ALA A 113 -18.40 5.95 -28.26
C ALA A 113 -19.73 5.96 -29.02
N ASP A 114 -19.74 5.50 -30.28
CA ASP A 114 -20.95 5.41 -31.10
C ASP A 114 -21.99 4.43 -30.53
N GLN A 115 -21.54 3.38 -29.85
CA GLN A 115 -22.43 2.40 -29.21
C GLN A 115 -23.11 2.94 -27.95
N PHE A 116 -22.58 4.03 -27.39
CA PHE A 116 -23.10 4.67 -26.19
C PHE A 116 -23.72 6.04 -26.45
N ALA A 117 -23.87 6.46 -27.72
CA ALA A 117 -24.35 7.79 -28.10
C ALA A 117 -25.76 8.14 -27.57
N ASP A 118 -26.64 7.14 -27.44
CA ASP A 118 -28.01 7.29 -26.94
C ASP A 118 -28.16 6.97 -25.45
N THR A 119 -27.06 6.70 -24.74
CA THR A 119 -27.07 6.40 -23.31
C THR A 119 -26.88 7.69 -22.53
N GLU A 120 -27.81 8.00 -21.61
CA GLU A 120 -27.54 9.07 -20.66
C GLU A 120 -26.30 8.71 -19.82
N PRO A 121 -25.34 9.65 -19.65
CA PRO A 121 -24.17 9.40 -18.84
C PRO A 121 -24.57 9.24 -17.37
N GLN A 122 -24.76 7.99 -16.96
CA GLN A 122 -24.90 7.62 -15.56
C GLN A 122 -23.52 7.64 -14.93
N PHE A 123 -23.13 8.78 -14.37
CA PHE A 123 -22.00 8.81 -13.46
C PHE A 123 -22.36 7.96 -12.24
N CYS A 124 -21.72 6.80 -12.11
CA CYS A 124 -21.82 5.99 -10.92
C CYS A 124 -21.15 6.74 -9.77
N THR A 125 -21.91 7.58 -9.07
CA THR A 125 -21.46 8.27 -7.86
C THR A 125 -21.35 7.24 -6.75
N ILE A 126 -20.12 6.85 -6.44
CA ILE A 126 -19.75 6.11 -5.24
C ILE A 126 -19.76 7.11 -4.08
N TYR A 127 -20.89 7.20 -3.38
CA TYR A 127 -20.98 7.78 -2.03
C TYR A 127 -20.92 6.67 -0.99
#